data_AF-A0A345YJV5-F1
#
_entry.id   AF-A0A345YJV5-F1
#
_cell.length_a   1.000
_cell.length_b   1.000
_cell.length_c   1.000
_cell.angle_alpha   90.00
_cell.angle_beta   90.00
_cell.angle_gamma   90.00
#
_symmetry.space_group_name_H-M   'P 1'
#
loop_
_entity.id
_entity.type
_entity.pdbx_description
1 polymer ?
#
loop_
_entity_poly.entity_id
_entity_poly.type
_entity_poly.pdbx_seq_one_letter_code
_entity_poly.pdbx_strand_id
1 'polypeptide(L)'
;MSDPQPAPGDLSVVFSAAPPPAEDAASLAPEQSGAPWFLPEDGPRPDDLASAVDVDADPVGAAATLAQIPVVRGAVELLAHVGEGREAGEVDVLDEHVGPWNALVAGRWLSRDGERIVPGEGMMPVADEAGDPAGFVRFARALLVLLVLEGLRQGPEEGGLFGGTETFTAMLCTVVPGGLLLPATISVALERGLVPDDLAGDPDMDEISRYWQTEHDLATLAAYGLLQRETSPGGEDIRYRGTPEVLVEAFAALEMSQELD
;
A
#
# COMPACT_ATOMS: atom_id res chain seq x y z
N MET A 1 -80.00 -11.06 14.46
CA MET A 1 -80.72 -11.68 13.34
C MET A 1 -80.39 -10.83 12.13
N SER A 2 -79.20 -10.95 11.55
CA SER A 2 -78.69 -12.04 10.70
C SER A 2 -79.31 -12.00 9.31
N ASP A 3 -78.61 -11.38 8.38
CA ASP A 3 -78.24 -11.91 7.04
C ASP A 3 -77.61 -10.78 6.18
N PRO A 4 -76.87 -11.07 5.09
CA PRO A 4 -75.99 -12.21 4.82
C PRO A 4 -74.60 -11.74 4.29
N GLN A 5 -73.63 -12.64 4.27
CA GLN A 5 -72.36 -12.48 3.55
C GLN A 5 -72.43 -13.20 2.20
N PRO A 6 -71.84 -12.64 1.13
CA PRO A 6 -71.17 -13.44 0.12
C PRO A 6 -69.68 -13.07 -0.02
N ALA A 7 -68.94 -14.06 -0.53
CA ALA A 7 -67.51 -14.32 -0.41
C ALA A 7 -66.58 -13.42 -1.30
N PRO A 8 -65.25 -13.53 -1.16
CA PRO A 8 -64.27 -12.54 -1.61
C PRO A 8 -63.80 -12.78 -3.05
N GLY A 9 -63.44 -11.71 -3.76
CA GLY A 9 -62.88 -11.81 -5.10
C GLY A 9 -62.20 -10.52 -5.55
N ASP A 10 -60.91 -10.66 -5.84
CA ASP A 10 -60.05 -9.85 -6.69
C ASP A 10 -59.86 -8.35 -6.41
N LEU A 11 -58.73 -8.07 -5.74
CA LEU A 11 -57.97 -6.85 -5.87
C LEU A 11 -57.39 -6.75 -7.29
N SER A 12 -58.07 -6.03 -8.18
CA SER A 12 -57.45 -5.51 -9.41
C SER A 12 -57.43 -3.99 -9.33
N VAL A 13 -56.38 -3.45 -8.73
CA VAL A 13 -56.07 -2.02 -8.83
C VAL A 13 -55.39 -1.81 -10.18
N VAL A 14 -56.06 -1.05 -11.01
CA VAL A 14 -55.64 -0.65 -12.36
C VAL A 14 -54.39 0.22 -12.23
N PHE A 15 -53.23 -0.27 -12.66
CA PHE A 15 -52.02 0.54 -12.81
C PHE A 15 -52.26 1.57 -13.92
N SER A 16 -52.37 2.84 -13.53
CA SER A 16 -52.23 3.97 -14.45
C SER A 16 -50.76 4.02 -14.89
N ALA A 17 -50.52 3.84 -16.19
CA ALA A 17 -49.18 3.86 -16.75
C ALA A 17 -48.57 5.26 -16.60
N ALA A 18 -47.60 5.40 -15.69
CA ALA A 18 -46.65 6.50 -15.73
C ALA A 18 -45.78 6.32 -16.99
N PRO A 19 -45.44 7.41 -17.71
CA PRO A 19 -44.46 7.31 -18.80
C PRO A 19 -43.15 6.78 -18.22
N PRO A 20 -42.37 5.99 -19.00
CA PRO A 20 -41.06 5.56 -18.55
C PRO A 20 -40.25 6.80 -18.16
N PRO A 21 -39.47 6.75 -17.07
CA PRO A 21 -38.51 7.82 -16.82
C PRO A 21 -37.70 7.96 -18.10
N ALA A 22 -37.53 9.22 -18.55
CA ALA A 22 -36.53 9.49 -19.56
C ALA A 22 -35.26 8.79 -19.09
N GLU A 23 -34.59 8.09 -20.00
CA GLU A 23 -33.19 7.73 -19.83
C GLU A 23 -32.46 9.07 -19.66
N ASP A 24 -32.47 9.58 -18.42
CA ASP A 24 -31.46 10.52 -17.96
C ASP A 24 -30.19 9.77 -18.24
N ALA A 25 -29.51 10.27 -19.26
CA ALA A 25 -28.17 9.90 -19.62
C ALA A 25 -27.47 9.60 -18.30
N ALA A 26 -27.17 8.31 -18.08
CA ALA A 26 -26.09 7.94 -17.20
C ALA A 26 -24.99 8.91 -17.61
N SER A 27 -24.71 9.86 -16.73
CA SER A 27 -23.62 10.78 -16.92
C SER A 27 -22.42 9.86 -16.96
N LEU A 28 -22.04 9.49 -18.18
CA LEU A 28 -20.76 8.90 -18.49
C LEU A 28 -19.83 10.00 -18.06
N ALA A 29 -19.39 9.94 -16.80
CA ALA A 29 -18.21 10.63 -16.35
C ALA A 29 -17.19 10.41 -17.48
N PRO A 30 -16.62 11.49 -18.04
CA PRO A 30 -15.68 11.32 -19.12
C PRO A 30 -14.64 10.31 -18.65
N GLU A 31 -14.43 9.25 -19.43
CA GLU A 31 -13.29 8.36 -19.23
C GLU A 31 -12.06 9.26 -19.23
N GLN A 32 -11.57 9.64 -18.04
CA GLN A 32 -10.31 10.34 -17.90
C GLN A 32 -9.22 9.31 -18.20
N SER A 33 -9.00 9.09 -19.50
CA SER A 33 -8.01 8.20 -20.09
C SER A 33 -6.60 8.82 -19.99
N GLY A 34 -6.26 9.38 -18.83
CA GLY A 34 -4.98 10.01 -18.54
C GLY A 34 -4.43 9.56 -17.20
N ALA A 35 -3.10 9.51 -17.08
CA ALA A 35 -2.46 9.35 -15.79
C ALA A 35 -2.87 10.51 -14.86
N PRO A 36 -3.00 10.28 -13.53
CA PRO A 36 -3.22 11.38 -12.58
C PRO A 36 -2.20 12.49 -12.76
N TRP A 37 -2.60 13.75 -12.55
CA TRP A 37 -1.76 14.94 -12.80
C TRP A 37 -0.42 14.94 -12.02
N PHE A 38 -0.37 14.21 -10.91
CA PHE A 38 0.81 14.09 -10.04
C PHE A 38 1.74 12.93 -10.42
N LEU A 39 1.39 12.13 -11.44
CA LEU A 39 2.23 11.06 -11.97
C LEU A 39 2.79 11.45 -13.34
N PRO A 40 3.99 10.98 -13.71
CA PRO A 40 4.55 11.22 -15.04
C PRO A 40 3.69 10.57 -16.14
N GLU A 41 3.36 11.32 -17.19
CA GLU A 41 2.54 10.85 -18.32
C GLU A 41 3.15 9.64 -19.04
N ASP A 42 4.48 9.64 -19.22
CA ASP A 42 5.20 8.59 -19.94
C ASP A 42 5.45 7.32 -19.10
N GLY A 43 5.17 7.37 -17.79
CA GLY A 43 5.52 6.33 -16.85
C GLY A 43 7.03 6.01 -16.79
N PRO A 44 7.44 5.00 -16.00
CA PRO A 44 8.81 4.51 -15.98
C PRO A 44 9.13 3.75 -17.27
N ARG A 45 10.35 3.91 -17.81
CA ARG A 45 10.77 3.11 -18.96
C ARG A 45 11.19 1.72 -18.50
N PRO A 46 11.05 0.68 -19.34
CA PRO A 46 11.51 -0.67 -18.99
C PRO A 46 12.99 -0.74 -18.57
N ASP A 47 13.84 0.09 -19.18
CA ASP A 47 15.26 0.19 -18.85
C ASP A 47 15.51 0.76 -17.44
N ASP A 48 14.59 1.58 -16.91
CA ASP A 48 14.66 2.12 -15.55
C ASP A 48 14.34 1.06 -14.49
N LEU A 49 13.69 -0.04 -14.89
CA LEU A 49 13.26 -1.15 -14.02
C LEU A 49 14.20 -2.37 -14.08
N ALA A 50 15.17 -2.38 -15.02
CA ALA A 50 16.02 -3.54 -15.32
C ALA A 50 17.13 -3.81 -14.29
N SER A 51 17.21 -3.05 -13.20
CA SER A 51 18.30 -3.12 -12.22
C SER A 51 18.05 -4.07 -11.04
N ALA A 52 16.91 -4.77 -10.99
CA ALA A 52 16.65 -5.74 -9.93
C ALA A 52 17.69 -6.87 -9.94
N VAL A 53 18.24 -7.21 -8.77
CA VAL A 53 19.20 -8.32 -8.66
C VAL A 53 18.48 -9.65 -8.92
N ASP A 54 19.00 -10.44 -9.86
CA ASP A 54 18.53 -11.81 -10.07
C ASP A 54 18.99 -12.68 -8.88
N VAL A 55 18.04 -13.01 -8.01
CA VAL A 55 18.23 -13.79 -6.78
C VAL A 55 18.77 -15.19 -7.07
N ASP A 56 18.31 -15.82 -8.15
CA ASP A 56 18.70 -17.19 -8.48
C ASP A 56 20.13 -17.23 -9.05
N ALA A 57 20.55 -16.14 -9.71
CA ALA A 57 21.90 -16.00 -10.24
C ALA A 57 22.93 -15.48 -9.22
N ASP A 58 22.52 -14.59 -8.30
CA ASP A 58 23.40 -13.98 -7.28
C ASP A 58 22.69 -13.80 -5.92
N PRO A 59 22.56 -14.89 -5.12
CA PRO A 59 21.93 -14.80 -3.81
C PRO A 59 22.72 -13.95 -2.80
N VAL A 60 24.04 -13.80 -2.99
CA VAL A 60 24.89 -12.98 -2.10
C VAL A 60 24.64 -11.51 -2.35
N GLY A 61 24.63 -11.10 -3.62
CA GLY A 61 24.27 -9.73 -4.02
C GLY A 61 22.86 -9.37 -3.60
N ALA A 62 21.90 -10.28 -3.80
CA ALA A 62 20.51 -10.06 -3.39
C ALA A 62 20.38 -9.90 -1.87
N ALA A 63 21.07 -10.74 -1.08
CA ALA A 63 21.08 -10.63 0.37
C ALA A 63 21.65 -9.28 0.83
N ALA A 64 22.77 -8.86 0.27
CA ALA A 64 23.41 -7.58 0.59
C ALA A 64 22.54 -6.37 0.23
N THR A 65 21.75 -6.44 -0.85
CA THR A 65 20.78 -5.39 -1.21
C THR A 65 19.60 -5.37 -0.25
N LEU A 66 18.99 -6.53 0.04
CA LEU A 66 17.85 -6.63 0.96
C LEU A 66 18.21 -6.21 2.39
N ALA A 67 19.42 -6.52 2.87
CA ALA A 67 19.93 -6.10 4.18
C ALA A 67 20.08 -4.57 4.34
N GLN A 68 20.11 -3.83 3.22
CA GLN A 68 20.14 -2.37 3.23
C GLN A 68 18.76 -1.74 3.43
N ILE A 69 17.68 -2.50 3.18
CA ILE A 69 16.31 -2.03 3.37
C ILE A 69 16.06 -1.85 4.88
N PRO A 70 15.66 -0.65 5.34
CA PRO A 70 15.49 -0.34 6.76
C PRO A 70 14.64 -1.36 7.51
N VAL A 71 13.51 -1.77 6.93
CA VAL A 71 12.59 -2.70 7.59
C VAL A 71 13.17 -4.11 7.78
N VAL A 72 13.95 -4.57 6.81
CA VAL A 72 14.61 -5.89 6.87
C VAL A 72 15.67 -5.87 7.96
N ARG A 73 16.49 -4.81 7.99
CA ARG A 73 17.51 -4.62 9.04
C ARG A 73 16.87 -4.57 10.43
N GLY A 74 15.86 -3.72 10.61
CA GLY A 74 15.19 -3.55 11.89
C GLY A 74 14.53 -4.86 12.37
N ALA A 75 13.93 -5.62 11.47
CA ALA A 75 13.36 -6.93 11.78
C ALA A 75 14.42 -7.93 12.27
N VAL A 76 15.57 -8.02 11.60
CA VAL A 76 16.66 -8.92 12.01
C VAL A 76 17.22 -8.53 13.37
N GLU A 77 17.45 -7.23 13.61
CA GLU A 77 17.91 -6.71 14.90
C GLU A 77 16.93 -7.01 16.03
N LEU A 78 15.64 -6.81 15.78
CA LEU A 78 14.57 -7.10 16.74
C LEU A 78 14.48 -8.59 17.06
N LEU A 79 14.52 -9.45 16.04
CA LEU A 79 14.46 -10.90 16.22
C LEU A 79 15.68 -11.43 16.97
N ALA A 80 16.86 -10.87 16.72
CA ALA A 80 18.06 -11.18 17.49
C ALA A 80 17.91 -10.77 18.97
N HIS A 81 17.43 -9.55 19.23
CA HIS A 81 17.21 -9.04 20.60
C HIS A 81 16.21 -9.89 21.39
N VAL A 82 15.07 -10.24 20.78
CA VAL A 82 14.04 -11.09 21.40
C VAL A 82 14.55 -12.54 21.55
N GLY A 83 15.34 -13.04 20.59
CA GLY A 83 15.99 -14.36 20.64
C GLY A 83 16.99 -14.51 21.79
N GLU A 84 17.61 -13.41 22.22
CA GLU A 84 18.48 -13.36 23.40
C GLU A 84 17.70 -13.32 24.73
N GLY A 85 16.37 -13.37 24.68
CA GLY A 85 15.49 -13.38 25.85
C GLY A 85 15.30 -12.00 26.49
N ARG A 86 15.61 -10.92 25.76
CA ARG A 86 15.36 -9.55 26.20
C ARG A 86 13.94 -9.11 25.86
N GLU A 87 13.39 -8.19 26.66
CA GLU A 87 12.05 -7.67 26.41
C GLU A 87 12.08 -6.71 25.21
N ALA A 88 11.08 -6.85 24.31
CA ALA A 88 10.94 -5.99 23.14
C ALA A 88 10.81 -4.50 23.54
N GLY A 89 10.25 -4.23 24.72
CA GLY A 89 10.07 -2.90 25.33
C GLY A 89 11.33 -2.05 25.51
N GLU A 90 12.51 -2.69 25.52
CA GLU A 90 13.80 -1.99 25.66
C GLU A 90 14.39 -1.52 24.32
N VAL A 91 13.79 -1.94 23.20
CA VAL A 91 14.20 -1.47 21.88
C VAL A 91 13.37 -0.24 21.55
N ASP A 92 14.03 0.89 21.28
CA ASP A 92 13.44 2.18 20.83
C ASP A 92 12.77 2.08 19.44
N VAL A 93 12.47 0.86 18.98
CA VAL A 93 11.85 0.50 17.69
C VAL A 93 10.32 0.41 17.82
N LEU A 94 9.78 0.39 19.04
CA LEU A 94 8.36 0.12 19.29
C LEU A 94 7.40 1.29 19.04
N ASP A 95 7.86 2.54 19.13
CA ASP A 95 6.98 3.71 18.98
C ASP A 95 6.85 4.21 17.53
N GLU A 96 7.74 3.82 16.61
CA GLU A 96 7.71 4.31 15.21
C GLU A 96 7.15 3.31 14.18
N HIS A 97 6.99 2.00 14.48
CA HIS A 97 6.81 0.97 13.43
C HIS A 97 5.75 -0.13 13.75
N VAL A 98 4.47 0.24 13.83
CA VAL A 98 3.35 -0.71 14.01
C VAL A 98 3.25 -1.73 12.86
N GLY A 99 3.47 -1.29 11.61
CA GLY A 99 3.38 -2.15 10.42
C GLY A 99 4.38 -3.31 10.42
N PRO A 100 5.70 -3.05 10.49
CA PRO A 100 6.73 -4.09 10.56
C PRO A 100 6.52 -5.09 11.70
N TRP A 101 6.03 -4.61 12.85
CA TRP A 101 5.68 -5.46 13.97
C TRP A 101 4.54 -6.43 13.63
N ASN A 102 3.45 -5.92 13.05
CA ASN A 102 2.30 -6.73 12.63
C ASN A 102 2.72 -7.78 11.61
N ALA A 103 3.59 -7.44 10.65
CA ALA A 103 4.13 -8.39 9.68
C ALA A 103 4.93 -9.53 10.35
N LEU A 104 5.74 -9.20 11.37
CA LEU A 104 6.51 -10.21 12.10
C LEU A 104 5.63 -11.18 12.90
N VAL A 105 4.54 -10.67 13.49
CA VAL A 105 3.54 -11.48 14.20
C VAL A 105 2.73 -12.32 13.21
N ALA A 106 2.27 -11.74 12.10
CA ALA A 106 1.53 -12.44 11.05
C ALA A 106 2.35 -13.58 10.44
N GLY A 107 3.63 -13.34 10.19
CA GLY A 107 4.58 -14.36 9.74
C GLY A 107 5.04 -15.32 10.84
N ARG A 108 4.53 -15.20 12.07
CA ARG A 108 4.82 -16.06 13.23
C ARG A 108 6.30 -16.07 13.65
N TRP A 109 7.08 -15.07 13.25
CA TRP A 109 8.45 -14.89 13.74
C TRP A 109 8.48 -14.34 15.15
N LEU A 110 7.43 -13.60 15.51
CA LEU A 110 7.14 -13.19 16.89
C LEU A 110 5.81 -13.80 17.33
N SER A 111 5.71 -14.13 18.60
CA SER A 111 4.47 -14.57 19.25
C SER A 111 4.30 -13.85 20.59
N ARG A 112 3.06 -13.82 21.09
CA ARG A 112 2.73 -13.22 22.38
C ARG A 112 2.42 -14.32 23.40
N ASP A 113 3.18 -14.35 24.48
CA ASP A 113 2.93 -15.17 25.67
C ASP A 113 2.54 -14.25 26.84
N GLY A 114 1.23 -14.07 27.03
CA GLY A 114 0.70 -13.07 27.97
C GLY A 114 1.04 -11.64 27.56
N GLU A 115 1.84 -10.94 28.38
CA GLU A 115 2.36 -9.60 28.07
C GLU A 115 3.76 -9.62 27.43
N ARG A 116 4.35 -10.80 27.28
CA ARG A 116 5.70 -10.95 26.73
C ARG A 116 5.65 -11.29 25.27
N ILE A 117 6.63 -10.76 24.55
CA ILE A 117 6.89 -11.13 23.17
C ILE A 117 8.04 -12.12 23.17
N VAL A 118 7.82 -13.24 22.49
CA VAL A 118 8.76 -14.35 22.41
C VAL A 118 9.05 -14.67 20.94
N PRO A 119 10.23 -15.24 20.63
CA PRO A 119 10.50 -15.75 19.30
C PRO A 119 9.50 -16.83 18.92
N GLY A 120 9.00 -16.79 17.70
CA GLY A 120 8.21 -17.86 17.10
C GLY A 120 9.04 -18.68 16.11
N GLU A 121 8.43 -19.75 15.58
CA GLU A 121 9.08 -20.60 14.56
C GLU A 121 9.25 -19.89 13.21
N GLY A 122 8.43 -18.86 12.95
CA GLY A 122 8.36 -18.20 11.65
C GLY A 122 7.66 -19.05 10.59
N MET A 123 7.17 -18.40 9.54
CA MET A 123 6.78 -19.11 8.32
C MET A 123 8.00 -19.64 7.56
N MET A 124 9.15 -18.98 7.73
CA MET A 124 10.46 -19.36 7.21
C MET A 124 11.52 -19.14 8.28
N PRO A 125 12.58 -19.96 8.36
CA PRO A 125 13.68 -19.71 9.28
C PRO A 125 14.36 -18.38 8.99
N VAL A 126 14.64 -17.61 10.05
CA VAL A 126 15.50 -16.43 9.95
C VAL A 126 16.93 -16.92 9.79
N ALA A 127 17.57 -16.54 8.70
CA ALA A 127 18.94 -16.93 8.38
C ALA A 127 19.87 -15.72 8.45
N ASP A 128 21.14 -15.97 8.74
CA ASP A 128 22.19 -14.95 8.72
C ASP A 128 22.60 -14.62 7.27
N GLU A 129 22.78 -13.33 6.97
CA GLU A 129 23.16 -12.84 5.64
C GLU A 129 24.46 -13.50 5.14
N ALA A 130 25.48 -13.64 6.01
CA ALA A 130 26.78 -14.18 5.63
C ALA A 130 26.82 -15.72 5.66
N GLY A 131 26.07 -16.33 6.58
CA GLY A 131 26.03 -17.79 6.79
C GLY A 131 25.12 -18.55 5.82
N ASP A 132 23.96 -18.01 5.48
CA ASP A 132 23.01 -18.55 4.49
C ASP A 132 22.29 -17.42 3.74
N PRO A 133 22.95 -16.81 2.73
CA PRO A 133 22.39 -15.72 1.94
C PRO A 133 21.05 -16.07 1.29
N ALA A 134 20.90 -17.30 0.78
CA ALA A 134 19.67 -17.73 0.15
C ALA A 134 18.52 -17.87 1.16
N GLY A 135 18.81 -18.32 2.37
CA GLY A 135 17.87 -18.30 3.50
C GLY A 135 17.46 -16.88 3.88
N PHE A 136 18.43 -15.98 3.97
CA PHE A 136 18.18 -14.58 4.30
C PHE A 136 17.27 -13.92 3.27
N VAL A 137 17.54 -14.11 1.98
CA VAL A 137 16.70 -13.59 0.90
C VAL A 137 15.26 -14.11 1.01
N ARG A 138 15.07 -15.42 1.26
CA ARG A 138 13.73 -16.01 1.44
C ARG A 138 12.98 -15.37 2.62
N PHE A 139 13.66 -15.15 3.74
CA PHE A 139 13.09 -14.45 4.89
C PHE A 139 12.70 -13.00 4.55
N ALA A 140 13.64 -12.22 4.00
CA ALA A 140 13.44 -10.81 3.70
C ALA A 140 12.29 -10.59 2.70
N ARG A 141 12.22 -11.38 1.62
CA ARG A 141 11.12 -11.32 0.65
C ARG A 141 9.77 -11.63 1.30
N ALA A 142 9.70 -12.69 2.10
CA ALA A 142 8.47 -13.04 2.83
C ALA A 142 8.02 -11.93 3.79
N LEU A 143 8.97 -11.28 4.47
CA LEU A 143 8.68 -10.13 5.34
C LEU A 143 8.11 -8.95 4.54
N LEU A 144 8.73 -8.58 3.41
CA LEU A 144 8.27 -7.48 2.57
C LEU A 144 6.86 -7.73 2.02
N VAL A 145 6.61 -8.94 1.50
CA VAL A 145 5.28 -9.34 1.00
C VAL A 145 4.24 -9.27 2.10
N LEU A 146 4.51 -9.87 3.27
CA LEU A 146 3.56 -9.85 4.39
C LEU A 146 3.28 -8.44 4.90
N LEU A 147 4.30 -7.58 4.93
CA LEU A 147 4.12 -6.20 5.36
C LEU A 147 3.19 -5.42 4.43
N VAL A 148 3.36 -5.56 3.11
CA VAL A 148 2.47 -4.92 2.14
C VAL A 148 1.08 -5.55 2.20
N LEU A 149 0.96 -6.87 2.30
CA LEU A 149 -0.32 -7.56 2.45
C LEU A 149 -1.08 -7.12 3.70
N GLU A 150 -0.42 -7.03 4.85
CA GLU A 150 -1.05 -6.53 6.07
C GLU A 150 -1.44 -5.07 5.94
N GLY A 151 -0.62 -4.26 5.28
CA GLY A 151 -0.97 -2.88 4.91
C GLY A 151 -2.24 -2.81 4.07
N LEU A 152 -2.37 -3.62 3.02
CA LEU A 152 -3.57 -3.65 2.16
C LEU A 152 -4.82 -4.20 2.86
N ARG A 153 -4.64 -5.10 3.83
CA ARG A 153 -5.76 -5.68 4.61
C ARG A 153 -6.24 -4.75 5.70
N GLN A 154 -5.36 -3.92 6.24
CA GLN A 154 -5.67 -2.92 7.25
C GLN A 154 -6.23 -1.67 6.54
N GLY A 155 -7.31 -1.11 7.07
CA GLY A 155 -7.80 0.18 6.56
C GLY A 155 -6.79 1.30 6.85
N PRO A 156 -6.82 2.41 6.10
CA PRO A 156 -5.92 3.55 6.32
C PRO A 156 -6.05 4.15 7.73
N GLU A 157 -7.24 4.08 8.33
CA GLU A 157 -7.50 4.51 9.72
C GLU A 157 -6.75 3.66 10.78
N GLU A 158 -6.37 2.43 10.43
CA GLU A 158 -5.59 1.51 11.26
C GLU A 158 -4.09 1.58 10.93
N GLY A 159 -3.68 2.51 10.07
CA GLY A 159 -2.31 2.67 9.59
C GLY A 159 -1.98 1.77 8.39
N GLY A 160 -2.99 1.19 7.73
CA GLY A 160 -2.84 0.44 6.50
C GLY A 160 -2.81 1.32 5.24
N LEU A 161 -3.08 0.72 4.10
CA LEU A 161 -3.03 1.35 2.78
C LEU A 161 -4.44 1.50 2.21
N PHE A 162 -4.68 2.58 1.47
CA PHE A 162 -5.85 2.63 0.57
C PHE A 162 -5.68 1.61 -0.56
N GLY A 163 -4.45 1.49 -1.08
CA GLY A 163 -4.14 0.68 -2.24
C GLY A 163 -4.70 1.26 -3.53
N GLY A 164 -4.68 0.45 -4.59
CA GLY A 164 -5.21 0.83 -5.89
C GLY A 164 -4.15 1.18 -6.94
N THR A 165 -4.61 1.31 -8.18
CA THR A 165 -3.74 1.43 -9.36
C THR A 165 -2.76 2.60 -9.25
N GLU A 166 -3.21 3.73 -8.71
CA GLU A 166 -2.41 4.95 -8.55
C GLU A 166 -1.25 4.75 -7.58
N THR A 167 -1.47 4.10 -6.43
CA THR A 167 -0.42 3.78 -5.45
C THR A 167 0.68 2.94 -6.09
N PHE A 168 0.32 1.85 -6.79
CA PHE A 168 1.31 0.97 -7.41
C PHE A 168 1.98 1.61 -8.64
N THR A 169 1.27 2.47 -9.37
CA THR A 169 1.87 3.28 -10.45
C THR A 169 2.86 4.30 -9.89
N ALA A 170 2.54 4.93 -8.77
CA ALA A 170 3.43 5.84 -8.07
C ALA A 170 4.67 5.10 -7.55
N MET A 171 4.51 3.90 -6.99
CA MET A 171 5.63 3.04 -6.57
C MET A 171 6.60 2.75 -7.72
N LEU A 172 6.10 2.43 -8.93
CA LEU A 172 6.94 2.27 -10.13
C LEU A 172 7.76 3.53 -10.43
N CYS A 173 7.22 4.72 -10.16
CA CYS A 173 7.94 5.97 -10.36
C CYS A 173 8.97 6.26 -9.25
N THR A 174 8.97 5.53 -8.13
CA THR A 174 9.97 5.75 -7.05
C THR A 174 11.33 5.15 -7.35
N VAL A 175 11.41 4.18 -8.27
CA VAL A 175 12.67 3.47 -8.61
C VAL A 175 13.41 4.12 -9.79
N VAL A 176 12.78 5.05 -10.50
CA VAL A 176 13.42 5.77 -11.62
C VAL A 176 14.56 6.67 -11.13
N PRO A 177 15.54 7.01 -11.99
CA PRO A 177 16.60 7.95 -11.66
C PRO A 177 16.02 9.30 -11.17
N GLY A 178 16.19 9.59 -9.88
CA GLY A 178 15.68 10.82 -9.25
C GLY A 178 14.47 10.62 -8.35
N GLY A 179 13.86 9.43 -8.35
CA GLY A 179 12.67 9.10 -7.56
C GLY A 179 11.41 9.83 -8.02
N LEU A 180 10.30 9.58 -7.33
CA LEU A 180 9.04 10.27 -7.54
C LEU A 180 9.06 11.57 -6.72
N LEU A 181 8.84 12.71 -7.38
CA LEU A 181 8.70 14.01 -6.71
C LEU A 181 7.22 14.40 -6.70
N LEU A 182 6.68 14.64 -5.52
CA LEU A 182 5.32 15.13 -5.32
C LEU A 182 5.37 16.48 -4.60
N PRO A 183 4.35 17.34 -4.77
CA PRO A 183 4.10 18.43 -3.82
C PRO A 183 4.09 17.88 -2.39
N ALA A 184 4.45 18.70 -1.41
CA ALA A 184 4.45 18.26 -0.02
C ALA A 184 3.05 18.19 0.57
N THR A 185 2.13 19.01 0.06
CA THR A 185 0.73 19.07 0.46
C THR A 185 -0.14 19.46 -0.74
N ILE A 186 -1.43 19.17 -0.66
CA ILE A 186 -2.37 19.61 -1.69
C ILE A 186 -2.45 21.15 -1.77
N SER A 187 -2.27 21.87 -0.67
CA SER A 187 -2.24 23.33 -0.68
C SER A 187 -1.13 23.87 -1.57
N VAL A 188 0.06 23.27 -1.52
CA VAL A 188 1.17 23.63 -2.41
C VAL A 188 0.80 23.36 -3.88
N ALA A 189 0.14 22.23 -4.17
CA ALA A 189 -0.31 21.92 -5.52
C ALA A 189 -1.34 22.92 -6.05
N LEU A 190 -2.30 23.33 -5.22
CA LEU A 190 -3.32 24.34 -5.53
C LEU A 190 -2.70 25.73 -5.77
N GLU A 191 -1.77 26.16 -4.90
CA GLU A 191 -1.06 27.44 -5.05
C GLU A 191 -0.25 27.52 -6.35
N ARG A 192 0.27 26.38 -6.80
CA ARG A 192 1.02 26.25 -8.05
C ARG A 192 0.12 26.02 -9.28
N GLY A 193 -1.19 25.88 -9.10
CA GLY A 193 -2.15 25.62 -10.19
C GLY A 193 -1.93 24.29 -10.91
N LEU A 194 -1.49 23.25 -10.17
CA LEU A 194 -1.22 21.91 -10.73
C LEU A 194 -2.46 21.02 -10.76
N VAL A 195 -3.41 21.25 -9.84
CA VAL A 195 -4.64 20.48 -9.75
C VAL A 195 -5.57 20.87 -10.90
N PRO A 196 -6.08 19.91 -11.70
CA PRO A 196 -7.06 20.19 -12.73
C PRO A 196 -8.34 20.80 -12.17
N ASP A 197 -9.00 21.65 -12.95
CA ASP A 197 -10.33 22.17 -12.64
C ASP A 197 -11.42 21.24 -13.19
N ASP A 198 -12.56 21.18 -12.49
CA ASP A 198 -13.77 20.52 -12.92
C ASP A 198 -14.53 21.32 -14.01
N LEU A 199 -15.71 20.82 -14.41
CA LEU A 199 -16.54 21.50 -15.42
C LEU A 199 -17.11 22.85 -14.97
N ALA A 200 -17.17 23.11 -13.66
CA ALA A 200 -17.60 24.39 -13.10
C ALA A 200 -16.43 25.40 -13.00
N GLY A 201 -15.20 24.94 -13.19
CA GLY A 201 -13.98 25.74 -13.04
C GLY A 201 -13.48 25.83 -11.60
N ASP A 202 -13.93 24.92 -10.74
CA ASP A 202 -13.42 24.74 -9.38
C ASP A 202 -12.40 23.58 -9.36
N PRO A 203 -11.42 23.54 -8.44
CA PRO A 203 -10.48 22.42 -8.37
C PRO A 203 -11.18 21.05 -8.23
N ASP A 204 -10.75 20.08 -9.04
CA ASP A 204 -11.36 18.76 -9.09
C ASP A 204 -11.11 17.98 -7.78
N MET A 205 -12.19 17.73 -7.04
CA MET A 205 -12.15 17.05 -5.74
C MET A 205 -11.79 15.56 -5.86
N ASP A 206 -12.06 14.93 -7.01
CA ASP A 206 -11.68 13.54 -7.25
C ASP A 206 -10.15 13.46 -7.45
N GLU A 207 -9.57 14.39 -8.21
CA GLU A 207 -8.12 14.50 -8.38
C GLU A 207 -7.38 14.83 -7.07
N ILE A 208 -7.97 15.68 -6.23
CA ILE A 208 -7.46 15.96 -4.89
C ILE A 208 -7.47 14.69 -4.03
N SER A 209 -8.55 13.91 -4.09
CA SER A 209 -8.70 12.68 -3.31
C SER A 209 -7.71 11.60 -3.76
N ARG A 210 -7.54 11.42 -5.07
CA ARG A 210 -6.55 10.49 -5.66
C ARG A 210 -5.12 10.83 -5.23
N TYR A 211 -4.77 12.11 -5.25
CA TYR A 211 -3.49 12.60 -4.77
C TYR A 211 -3.29 12.28 -3.28
N TRP A 212 -4.28 12.59 -2.44
CA TRP A 212 -4.18 12.41 -1.00
C TRP A 212 -4.02 10.93 -0.61
N GLN A 213 -4.79 10.05 -1.24
CA GLN A 213 -4.69 8.60 -1.03
C GLN A 213 -3.31 8.07 -1.43
N THR A 214 -2.82 8.48 -2.61
CA THR A 214 -1.50 8.05 -3.09
C THR A 214 -0.37 8.56 -2.20
N GLU A 215 -0.41 9.84 -1.80
CA GLU A 215 0.61 10.41 -0.92
C GLU A 215 0.59 9.75 0.46
N HIS A 216 -0.60 9.47 1.01
CA HIS A 216 -0.78 8.72 2.25
C HIS A 216 -0.11 7.34 2.16
N ASP A 217 -0.41 6.57 1.12
CA ASP A 217 0.15 5.24 0.94
C ASP A 217 1.68 5.28 0.83
N LEU A 218 2.24 6.20 0.05
CA LEU A 218 3.70 6.37 -0.06
C LEU A 218 4.34 6.81 1.26
N ALA A 219 3.67 7.66 2.03
CA ALA A 219 4.11 8.07 3.35
C ALA A 219 4.08 6.89 4.35
N THR A 220 3.05 6.06 4.31
CA THR A 220 2.92 4.84 5.12
C THR A 220 4.00 3.82 4.75
N LEU A 221 4.22 3.56 3.46
CA LEU A 221 5.31 2.70 2.98
C LEU A 221 6.70 3.26 3.38
N ALA A 222 6.88 4.58 3.37
CA ALA A 222 8.11 5.20 3.86
C ALA A 222 8.28 5.03 5.38
N ALA A 223 7.21 5.21 6.16
CA ALA A 223 7.20 4.99 7.60
C ALA A 223 7.48 3.52 7.96
N TYR A 224 7.06 2.60 7.11
CA TYR A 224 7.39 1.18 7.23
C TYR A 224 8.84 0.87 6.86
N GLY A 225 9.59 1.81 6.30
CA GLY A 225 10.97 1.62 5.85
C GLY A 225 11.10 0.95 4.48
N LEU A 226 10.02 0.92 3.69
CA LEU A 226 10.01 0.38 2.32
C LEU A 226 10.42 1.44 1.28
N LEU A 227 10.17 2.72 1.58
CA LEU A 227 10.58 3.85 0.76
C LEU A 227 11.44 4.82 1.57
N GLN A 228 12.37 5.50 0.90
CA GLN A 228 13.02 6.68 1.44
C GLN A 228 12.17 7.91 1.13
N ARG A 229 12.03 8.81 2.12
CA ARG A 229 11.29 10.06 2.01
C ARG A 229 12.23 11.23 2.30
N GLU A 230 12.38 12.13 1.33
CA GLU A 230 13.21 13.31 1.44
C GLU A 230 12.36 14.57 1.18
N THR A 231 12.18 15.40 2.20
CA THR A 231 11.57 16.72 1.99
C THR A 231 12.58 17.67 1.37
N SER A 232 12.17 18.38 0.32
CA SER A 232 12.97 19.42 -0.31
C SER A 232 13.36 20.52 0.69
N PRO A 233 14.48 21.25 0.48
CA PRO A 233 14.91 22.30 1.39
C PRO A 233 13.89 23.43 1.62
N GLY A 234 12.99 23.66 0.65
CA GLY A 234 11.90 24.64 0.75
C GLY A 234 10.65 24.09 1.45
N GLY A 235 10.56 22.80 1.74
CA GLY A 235 9.38 22.17 2.33
C GLY A 235 8.20 22.01 1.37
N GLU A 236 8.35 22.41 0.10
CA GLU A 236 7.24 22.45 -0.85
C GLU A 236 7.06 21.14 -1.62
N ASP A 237 8.12 20.33 -1.71
CA ASP A 237 8.10 19.03 -2.40
C ASP A 237 8.65 17.91 -1.50
N ILE A 238 8.15 16.70 -1.71
CA ILE A 238 8.63 15.46 -1.11
C ILE A 238 9.09 14.53 -2.23
N ARG A 239 10.28 13.97 -2.07
CA ARG A 239 10.82 12.94 -2.94
C ARG A 239 10.71 11.58 -2.26
N TYR A 240 10.10 10.63 -2.98
CA TYR A 240 10.05 9.23 -2.62
C TYR A 240 11.03 8.42 -3.49
N ARG A 241 11.85 7.58 -2.86
CA ARG A 241 12.76 6.66 -3.56
C ARG A 241 12.55 5.24 -3.05
N GLY A 242 12.34 4.32 -3.98
CA GLY A 242 12.20 2.90 -3.69
C GLY A 242 13.42 2.12 -4.18
N THR A 243 13.35 0.80 -4.01
CA THR A 243 14.25 -0.14 -4.68
C THR A 243 13.45 -1.11 -5.54
N PRO A 244 14.05 -1.68 -6.60
CA PRO A 244 13.40 -2.69 -7.41
C PRO A 244 12.94 -3.91 -6.59
N GLU A 245 13.70 -4.29 -5.55
CA GLU A 245 13.37 -5.42 -4.68
C GLU A 245 12.06 -5.19 -3.92
N VAL A 246 11.86 -3.99 -3.34
CA VAL A 246 10.60 -3.62 -2.68
C VAL A 246 9.45 -3.62 -3.69
N LEU A 247 9.68 -3.11 -4.89
CA LEU A 247 8.68 -3.05 -5.94
C LEU A 247 8.18 -4.45 -6.32
N VAL A 248 9.11 -5.38 -6.61
CA VAL A 248 8.75 -6.76 -6.99
C VAL A 248 7.87 -7.42 -5.92
N GLU A 249 8.25 -7.28 -4.65
CA GLU A 249 7.48 -7.90 -3.56
C GLU A 249 6.14 -7.19 -3.30
N ALA A 250 6.05 -5.87 -3.50
CA ALA A 250 4.80 -5.14 -3.38
C ALA A 250 3.78 -5.55 -4.46
N PHE A 251 4.23 -5.78 -5.69
CA PHE A 251 3.36 -6.29 -6.76
C PHE A 251 2.94 -7.74 -6.52
N ALA A 252 3.84 -8.59 -5.98
CA ALA A 252 3.48 -9.94 -5.57
C ALA A 252 2.40 -9.92 -4.45
N ALA A 253 2.52 -9.02 -3.48
CA ALA A 253 1.51 -8.82 -2.46
C ALA A 253 0.17 -8.35 -3.03
N LEU A 254 0.18 -7.43 -4.01
CA LEU A 254 -1.03 -6.98 -4.68
C LEU A 254 -1.74 -8.15 -5.39
N GLU A 255 -1.01 -8.93 -6.18
CA GLU A 255 -1.55 -10.11 -6.87
C GLU A 255 -2.19 -11.09 -5.87
N MET A 256 -1.48 -11.39 -4.78
CA MET A 256 -1.99 -12.27 -3.73
C MET A 256 -3.25 -11.71 -3.05
N SER A 257 -3.34 -10.39 -2.83
CA SER A 257 -4.53 -9.78 -2.22
C SER A 257 -5.77 -9.93 -3.12
N GLN A 258 -5.60 -9.79 -4.44
CA GLN A 258 -6.69 -9.91 -5.42
C GLN A 258 -7.21 -11.35 -5.58
N GLU A 259 -6.39 -12.36 -5.28
CA GLU A 259 -6.81 -13.77 -5.29
C GLU A 259 -7.61 -14.17 -4.05
N LEU A 260 -7.57 -13.37 -2.98
CA LEU A 260 -8.21 -13.67 -1.70
C LEU A 260 -9.62 -13.06 -1.56
N ASP A 261 -10.02 -12.17 -2.48
CA ASP A 261 -11.33 -11.52 -2.57
C ASP A 261 -12.31 -12.29 -3.49
#